data_AF-A0A4U2ZAX5-F1
#
_entry.id   AF-A0A4U2ZAX5-F1
#
_cell.length_a   1.000
_cell.length_b   1.000
_cell.length_c   1.000
_cell.angle_alpha   90.00
_cell.angle_beta   90.00
_cell.angle_gamma   90.00
#
_symmetry.space_group_name_H-M   'P 1'
#
loop_
_entity.id
_entity.type
_entity.pdbx_description
1 polymer ?
#
loop_
_entity_poly.entity_id
_entity_poly.type
_entity_poly.pdbx_seq_one_letter_code
_entity_poly.pdbx_strand_id
1 'polypeptide(L)'
;MYSLSNFKLLVEKQKKIDAIYQHCDELKKTTITPKISEEVERFYTCCKTRLEQQGFKVTLTSSKLIAEYKEAFITIDKHSKDIEECIFINLNNYVEDQLSIMLDIEYQQFEQIITYNLDGFSTVIEQVNEKLNQAKNFQDACKAAKLIYKNNQNEIFHSADEAVNYYFK
;
A
#
# COMPACT_ATOMS: atom_id res chain seq x y z
N MET A 1 -30.52 -26.11 -9.72
CA MET A 1 -31.61 -25.58 -10.59
C MET A 1 -31.44 -24.07 -10.65
N TYR A 2 -31.32 -23.46 -11.84
CA TYR A 2 -31.08 -22.01 -11.99
C TYR A 2 -32.38 -21.26 -11.66
N SER A 3 -32.44 -20.47 -10.58
CA SER A 3 -33.60 -19.59 -10.30
C SER A 3 -33.31 -18.16 -10.75
N LEU A 4 -34.30 -17.50 -11.36
CA LEU A 4 -34.21 -16.08 -11.73
C LEU A 4 -33.91 -15.19 -10.51
N SER A 5 -34.37 -15.60 -9.32
CA SER A 5 -34.09 -14.93 -8.06
C SER A 5 -32.60 -14.95 -7.69
N ASN A 6 -31.91 -16.08 -7.88
CA ASN A 6 -30.48 -16.19 -7.61
C ASN A 6 -29.66 -15.34 -8.59
N PHE A 7 -30.04 -15.31 -9.87
CA PHE A 7 -29.40 -14.45 -10.86
C PHE A 7 -29.56 -12.96 -10.51
N LYS A 8 -30.78 -12.53 -10.15
CA LYS A 8 -31.04 -11.16 -9.72
C LYS A 8 -30.17 -10.75 -8.52
N LEU A 9 -30.04 -11.64 -7.53
CA LEU A 9 -29.19 -11.42 -6.36
C LEU A 9 -27.71 -11.20 -6.75
N LEU A 10 -27.17 -12.02 -7.65
CA LEU A 10 -25.79 -11.89 -8.11
C LEU A 10 -25.57 -10.55 -8.84
N VAL A 11 -26.51 -10.14 -9.69
CA VAL A 11 -26.45 -8.84 -10.39
C VAL A 11 -26.49 -7.67 -9.42
N GLU A 12 -27.37 -7.71 -8.41
CA GLU A 12 -27.46 -6.66 -7.39
C GLU A 12 -26.18 -6.56 -6.55
N LYS A 13 -25.58 -7.70 -6.18
CA LYS A 13 -24.29 -7.72 -5.47
C LYS A 13 -23.16 -7.19 -6.34
N GLN A 14 -23.09 -7.56 -7.61
CA GLN A 14 -22.08 -7.05 -8.54
C GLN A 14 -22.19 -5.53 -8.70
N LYS A 15 -23.40 -4.99 -8.91
CA LYS A 15 -23.63 -3.54 -8.97
C LYS A 15 -23.15 -2.82 -7.70
N LYS A 16 -23.35 -3.43 -6.54
CA LYS A 16 -22.88 -2.87 -5.27
C LYS A 16 -21.35 -2.89 -5.16
N ILE A 17 -20.71 -3.97 -5.60
CA ILE A 17 -19.24 -4.08 -5.68
C ILE A 17 -18.69 -2.98 -6.59
N ASP A 18 -19.26 -2.83 -7.78
CA ASP A 18 -18.83 -1.83 -8.76
C ASP A 18 -18.95 -0.41 -8.21
N ALA A 19 -20.07 -0.09 -7.55
CA ALA A 19 -20.28 1.22 -6.92
C ALA A 19 -19.28 1.49 -5.78
N ILE A 20 -18.91 0.47 -5.00
CA ILE A 20 -17.89 0.61 -3.95
C ILE A 20 -16.53 0.93 -4.59
N TYR A 21 -16.11 0.22 -5.63
CA TYR A 21 -14.83 0.46 -6.28
C TYR A 21 -14.77 1.84 -6.96
N GLN A 22 -15.85 2.27 -7.62
CA GLN A 22 -15.93 3.63 -8.18
C GLN A 22 -15.71 4.69 -7.10
N HIS A 23 -16.36 4.55 -5.94
CA HIS A 23 -16.15 5.48 -4.83
C HIS A 23 -14.74 5.39 -4.24
N CYS A 24 -14.14 4.20 -4.18
CA CYS A 24 -12.75 4.05 -3.76
C CYS A 24 -11.80 4.75 -4.72
N ASP A 25 -12.04 4.70 -6.03
CA ASP A 25 -11.22 5.41 -7.02
C ASP A 25 -11.29 6.94 -6.86
N GLU A 26 -12.44 7.47 -6.42
CA GLU A 26 -12.57 8.88 -6.04
C GLU A 26 -11.77 9.20 -4.76
N LEU A 27 -11.87 8.36 -3.73
CA LEU A 27 -11.10 8.50 -2.48
C LEU A 27 -9.59 8.39 -2.74
N LYS A 28 -9.16 7.51 -3.64
CA LYS A 28 -7.77 7.40 -4.06
C LYS A 28 -7.24 8.74 -4.55
N LYS A 29 -7.92 9.33 -5.52
CA LYS A 29 -7.52 10.60 -6.14
C LYS A 29 -7.56 11.78 -5.17
N THR A 30 -8.58 11.83 -4.32
CA THR A 30 -8.86 13.03 -3.49
C THR A 30 -8.19 13.00 -2.13
N THR A 31 -7.90 11.82 -1.59
CA THR A 31 -7.46 11.65 -0.21
C THR A 31 -6.18 10.83 -0.11
N ILE A 32 -6.14 9.64 -0.73
CA ILE A 32 -5.03 8.68 -0.51
C ILE A 32 -3.77 9.12 -1.26
N THR A 33 -3.86 9.44 -2.56
CA THR A 33 -2.70 9.87 -3.36
C THR A 33 -2.06 11.15 -2.81
N PRO A 34 -2.81 12.20 -2.42
CA PRO A 34 -2.23 13.36 -1.74
C PRO A 34 -1.51 12.97 -0.43
N LYS A 35 -2.15 12.16 0.41
CA LYS A 35 -1.58 11.75 1.70
C LYS A 35 -0.32 10.90 1.56
N ILE A 36 -0.29 10.00 0.58
CA ILE A 36 0.91 9.23 0.23
C ILE A 36 2.03 10.17 -0.23
N SER A 37 1.71 11.18 -1.04
CA SER A 37 2.68 12.17 -1.51
C SER A 37 3.28 12.97 -0.35
N GLU A 38 2.44 13.43 0.58
CA GLU A 38 2.88 14.11 1.82
C GLU A 38 3.79 13.20 2.66
N GLU A 39 3.44 11.93 2.81
CA GLU A 39 4.19 10.98 3.64
C GLU A 39 5.54 10.57 2.99
N VAL A 40 5.62 10.54 1.66
CA VAL A 40 6.88 10.43 0.90
C VAL A 40 7.78 11.64 1.13
N GLU A 41 7.22 12.86 1.02
CA GLU A 41 7.97 14.10 1.27
C GLU A 41 8.50 14.15 2.70
N ARG A 42 7.68 13.72 3.67
CA ARG A 42 8.08 13.58 5.06
C ARG A 42 9.21 12.57 5.22
N PHE A 43 9.11 11.39 4.60
CA PHE A 43 10.16 10.38 4.63
C PHE A 43 11.49 10.93 4.08
N TYR A 44 11.48 11.59 2.93
CA TYR A 44 12.69 12.23 2.38
C TYR A 44 13.25 13.33 3.28
N THR A 45 12.40 14.11 3.95
CA THR A 45 12.83 15.13 4.90
C THR A 45 13.51 14.50 6.12
N CYS A 46 12.95 13.41 6.66
CA CYS A 46 13.56 12.65 7.76
C CYS A 46 14.90 12.03 7.34
N CYS A 47 14.97 11.41 6.16
CA CYS A 47 16.22 10.85 5.60
C CYS A 47 17.28 11.94 5.45
N LYS A 48 16.94 13.07 4.82
CA LYS A 48 17.84 14.20 4.65
C LYS A 48 18.38 14.66 6.00
N THR A 49 17.49 14.92 6.96
CA THR A 49 17.87 15.40 8.30
C THR A 49 18.81 14.42 8.99
N ARG A 50 18.48 13.13 8.97
CA ARG A 50 19.29 12.07 9.61
C ARG A 50 20.67 11.95 8.98
N LEU A 51 20.75 11.96 7.65
CA LEU A 51 22.01 11.82 6.91
C LEU A 51 22.89 13.07 7.06
N GLU A 52 22.31 14.27 7.01
CA GLU A 52 23.05 15.53 7.27
C GLU A 52 23.61 15.57 8.70
N GLN A 53 22.85 15.10 9.70
CA GLN A 53 23.35 14.96 11.08
C GLN A 53 24.53 13.98 11.20
N GLN A 54 24.60 12.98 10.33
CA GLN A 54 25.73 12.04 10.24
C GLN A 54 26.89 12.57 9.37
N GLY A 55 26.79 13.80 8.86
CA GLY A 55 27.85 14.47 8.11
C GLY A 55 27.83 14.19 6.60
N PHE A 56 26.77 13.61 6.06
CA PHE A 56 26.59 13.48 4.61
C PHE A 56 26.18 14.82 3.99
N LYS A 57 26.63 15.05 2.76
CA LYS A 57 26.09 16.11 1.91
C LYS A 57 24.89 15.54 1.14
N VAL A 58 23.69 16.08 1.40
CA VAL A 58 22.46 15.57 0.80
C VAL A 58 21.95 16.48 -0.31
N THR A 59 21.65 15.89 -1.47
CA THR A 59 20.93 16.53 -2.57
C THR A 59 19.56 15.87 -2.71
N LEU A 60 18.50 16.65 -2.64
CA LEU A 60 17.11 16.18 -2.76
C LEU A 60 16.49 16.76 -4.04
N THR A 61 15.85 15.89 -4.82
CA THR A 61 14.99 16.25 -5.95
C THR A 61 13.56 15.73 -5.70
N SER A 62 12.64 15.98 -6.63
CA SER A 62 11.24 15.56 -6.50
C SER A 62 11.04 14.04 -6.45
N SER A 63 12.00 13.25 -6.93
CA SER A 63 11.88 11.79 -6.98
C SER A 63 13.07 11.03 -6.39
N LYS A 64 14.12 11.73 -5.97
CA LYS A 64 15.39 11.11 -5.57
C LYS A 64 16.07 11.89 -4.45
N LEU A 65 16.67 11.16 -3.52
CA LEU A 65 17.65 11.68 -2.57
C LEU A 65 19.00 11.04 -2.86
N ILE A 66 20.05 11.85 -2.95
CA ILE A 66 21.44 11.41 -3.06
C ILE A 66 22.20 11.97 -1.87
N ALA A 67 22.84 11.11 -1.07
CA ALA A 67 23.67 11.52 0.05
C ALA A 67 25.11 11.06 -0.19
N GLU A 68 26.06 11.97 -0.09
CA GLU A 68 27.48 11.73 -0.37
C GLU A 68 28.32 11.90 0.90
N TYR A 69 29.25 10.97 1.12
CA TYR A 69 30.28 11.06 2.15
C TYR A 69 31.60 10.50 1.61
N LYS A 70 32.56 11.40 1.31
CA LYS A 70 33.82 11.05 0.63
C LYS A 70 33.54 10.34 -0.70
N GLU A 71 33.97 9.09 -0.86
CA GLU A 71 33.77 8.26 -2.06
C GLU A 71 32.48 7.40 -1.97
N ALA A 72 31.74 7.48 -0.86
CA ALA A 72 30.50 6.73 -0.67
C ALA A 72 29.27 7.57 -1.02
N PHE A 73 28.27 6.93 -1.61
CA PHE A 73 26.97 7.49 -1.93
C PHE A 73 25.82 6.56 -1.47
N ILE A 74 24.75 7.18 -1.01
CA ILE A 74 23.45 6.56 -0.77
C ILE A 74 22.48 7.19 -1.76
N THR A 75 21.75 6.37 -2.52
CA THR A 75 20.67 6.84 -3.38
C THR A 75 19.36 6.25 -2.94
N ILE A 76 18.38 7.12 -2.72
CA ILE A 76 17.01 6.75 -2.40
C ILE A 76 16.12 7.21 -3.54
N ASP A 77 15.49 6.27 -4.22
CA ASP A 77 14.65 6.52 -5.40
C ASP A 77 13.21 6.04 -5.11
N LYS A 78 12.20 6.72 -5.67
CA LYS A 78 10.81 6.29 -5.56
C LYS A 78 10.21 5.82 -6.88
N HIS A 79 9.34 4.82 -6.80
CA HIS A 79 8.51 4.32 -7.89
C HIS A 79 7.05 4.25 -7.45
N SER A 80 6.21 5.05 -8.11
CA SER A 80 4.78 5.15 -7.83
C SER A 80 4.00 3.94 -8.32
N LYS A 81 3.10 3.40 -7.49
CA LYS A 81 2.23 2.26 -7.80
C LYS A 81 0.84 2.41 -7.14
N ASP A 82 -0.07 3.10 -7.81
CA ASP A 82 -1.47 3.30 -7.38
C ASP A 82 -1.62 3.79 -5.92
N ILE A 83 -1.82 2.87 -4.96
CA ILE A 83 -1.97 3.14 -3.51
C ILE A 83 -0.71 2.81 -2.68
N GLU A 84 0.41 2.64 -3.37
CA GLU A 84 1.71 2.27 -2.83
C GLU A 84 2.79 3.14 -3.51
N GLU A 85 3.74 3.64 -2.72
CA GLU A 85 4.99 4.20 -3.23
C GLU A 85 6.13 3.30 -2.76
N CYS A 86 6.82 2.68 -3.72
CA CYS A 86 8.00 1.88 -3.44
C CYS A 86 9.22 2.79 -3.40
N ILE A 87 9.96 2.74 -2.30
CA ILE A 87 11.21 3.45 -2.07
C ILE A 87 12.34 2.44 -2.11
N PHE A 88 13.33 2.68 -2.97
CA PHE A 88 14.52 1.85 -3.12
C PHE A 88 15.70 2.56 -2.50
N ILE A 89 16.35 1.92 -1.54
CA ILE A 89 17.50 2.45 -0.82
C ILE A 89 18.73 1.68 -1.28
N ASN A 90 19.65 2.39 -1.92
CA ASN A 90 20.86 1.83 -2.51
C ASN A 90 22.11 2.41 -1.84
N LEU A 91 22.97 1.57 -1.29
CA LEU A 91 24.25 1.95 -0.69
C LEU A 91 25.39 1.53 -1.61
N ASN A 92 26.04 2.49 -2.28
CA ASN A 92 27.20 2.25 -3.16
C ASN A 92 27.01 1.14 -4.22
N ASN A 93 25.76 0.83 -4.61
CA ASN A 93 25.38 -0.31 -5.45
C ASN A 93 25.71 -1.71 -4.86
N TYR A 94 25.98 -1.82 -3.56
CA TYR A 94 26.27 -3.11 -2.89
C TYR A 94 25.06 -3.68 -2.14
N VAL A 95 24.19 -2.80 -1.65
CA VAL A 95 22.98 -3.17 -0.91
C VAL A 95 21.83 -2.40 -1.52
N GLU A 96 20.83 -3.14 -1.99
CA GLU A 96 19.54 -2.62 -2.41
C GLU A 96 18.49 -3.16 -1.42
N ASP A 97 17.75 -2.24 -0.80
CA ASP A 97 16.59 -2.59 0.02
C ASP A 97 15.37 -1.79 -0.44
N GLN A 98 14.18 -2.31 -0.14
CA GLN A 98 12.91 -1.74 -0.57
C GLN A 98 12.01 -1.49 0.63
N LEU A 99 11.41 -0.29 0.66
CA LEU A 99 10.40 0.15 1.61
C LEU A 99 9.17 0.61 0.85
N SER A 100 8.00 0.08 1.17
CA SER A 100 6.73 0.53 0.61
C SER A 100 6.00 1.44 1.59
N ILE A 101 5.62 2.65 1.14
CA ILE A 101 4.64 3.50 1.83
C ILE A 101 3.29 3.16 1.24
N MET A 102 2.41 2.53 2.01
CA MET A 102 1.16 1.97 1.50
C MET A 102 0.00 2.14 2.46
N LEU A 103 -1.21 2.07 1.92
CA LEU A 103 -2.43 2.03 2.72
C LEU A 103 -2.46 0.78 3.61
N ASP A 104 -2.78 0.98 4.89
CA ASP A 104 -3.01 -0.10 5.86
C ASP A 104 -4.35 -0.76 5.57
N ILE A 105 -4.30 -1.88 4.84
CA ILE A 105 -5.47 -2.70 4.54
C ILE A 105 -5.37 -3.92 5.44
N GLU A 106 -6.21 -3.96 6.47
CA GLU A 106 -6.37 -5.12 7.33
C GLU A 106 -6.96 -6.26 6.49
N TYR A 107 -6.11 -7.11 5.90
CA TYR A 107 -6.60 -8.31 5.24
C TYR A 107 -7.19 -9.24 6.29
N GLN A 108 -8.52 -9.23 6.40
CA GLN A 108 -9.22 -10.36 7.00
C GLN A 108 -9.00 -11.54 6.06
N GLN A 109 -8.18 -12.50 6.50
CA GLN A 109 -8.13 -13.81 5.86
C GLN A 109 -9.53 -14.40 5.98
N PHE A 110 -10.29 -14.34 4.89
CA PHE A 110 -11.45 -15.20 4.75
C PHE A 110 -10.88 -16.62 4.63
N GLU A 111 -11.20 -17.48 5.61
CA GLU A 111 -10.79 -18.89 5.58
C GLU A 111 -11.12 -19.46 4.20
N GLN A 112 -10.16 -20.16 3.57
CA GLN A 112 -10.45 -20.93 2.38
C GLN A 112 -11.53 -21.95 2.73
N ILE A 113 -12.76 -21.69 2.30
CA ILE A 113 -13.86 -22.60 2.54
C ILE A 113 -13.61 -23.84 1.69
N ILE A 114 -13.26 -24.94 2.36
CA ILE A 114 -13.17 -26.25 1.73
C ILE A 114 -14.60 -26.64 1.31
N THR A 115 -14.88 -26.50 0.02
CA THR A 115 -16.21 -26.74 -0.56
C THR A 115 -16.49 -28.24 -0.64
N TYR A 116 -17.03 -28.80 0.45
CA TYR A 116 -17.66 -30.12 0.41
C TYR A 116 -19.14 -29.97 0.00
N ASN A 117 -19.47 -30.40 -1.23
CA ASN A 117 -20.85 -30.63 -1.71
C ASN A 117 -21.79 -29.42 -1.82
N LEU A 118 -21.31 -28.28 -2.32
CA LEU A 118 -22.18 -27.21 -2.80
C LEU A 118 -22.44 -27.38 -4.31
N ASP A 119 -23.69 -27.23 -4.74
CA ASP A 119 -23.96 -27.11 -6.18
C ASP A 119 -23.24 -25.87 -6.74
N GLY A 120 -22.95 -25.85 -8.05
CA GLY A 120 -22.14 -24.79 -8.65
C GLY A 120 -22.67 -23.36 -8.45
N PHE A 121 -23.92 -23.17 -8.00
CA PHE A 121 -24.48 -21.85 -7.71
C PHE A 121 -24.12 -21.33 -6.34
N SER A 122 -24.23 -22.17 -5.32
CA SER A 122 -23.90 -21.77 -3.96
C SER A 122 -22.44 -21.32 -3.89
N THR A 123 -21.54 -22.01 -4.60
CA THR A 123 -20.14 -21.60 -4.79
C THR A 123 -20.01 -20.20 -5.40
N VAL A 124 -20.82 -19.87 -6.43
CA VAL A 124 -20.77 -18.54 -7.07
C VAL A 124 -21.31 -17.45 -6.16
N ILE A 125 -22.38 -17.71 -5.40
CA ILE A 125 -22.94 -16.76 -4.44
C ILE A 125 -21.92 -16.46 -3.33
N GLU A 126 -21.22 -17.48 -2.84
CA GLU A 126 -20.17 -17.34 -1.83
C GLU A 126 -19.00 -16.50 -2.35
N GLN A 127 -18.47 -16.81 -3.53
CA GLN A 127 -17.40 -16.02 -4.16
C GLN A 127 -17.79 -14.54 -4.34
N VAL A 128 -19.04 -14.26 -4.71
CA VAL A 128 -19.52 -12.87 -4.82
C VAL A 128 -19.68 -12.20 -3.46
N ASN A 129 -20.05 -12.94 -2.41
CA ASN A 129 -20.09 -12.41 -1.04
C ASN A 129 -18.68 -12.08 -0.52
N GLU A 130 -17.70 -12.95 -0.77
CA GLU A 130 -16.29 -12.70 -0.44
C GLU A 130 -15.79 -11.43 -1.12
N LYS A 131 -16.01 -11.30 -2.44
CA LYS A 131 -15.67 -10.09 -3.19
C LYS A 131 -16.33 -8.83 -2.62
N LEU A 132 -17.61 -8.91 -2.23
CA LEU A 132 -18.30 -7.79 -1.60
C LEU A 132 -17.70 -7.42 -0.25
N ASN A 133 -17.28 -8.39 0.55
CA ASN A 133 -16.61 -8.12 1.83
C ASN A 133 -15.21 -7.52 1.62
N GLN A 134 -14.44 -8.03 0.67
CA GLN A 134 -13.16 -7.46 0.26
C GLN A 134 -13.32 -6.00 -0.21
N ALA A 135 -14.32 -5.72 -1.05
CA ALA A 135 -14.60 -4.36 -1.52
C ALA A 135 -14.94 -3.41 -0.37
N LYS A 136 -15.76 -3.85 0.60
CA LYS A 136 -16.09 -3.03 1.79
C LYS A 136 -14.87 -2.77 2.67
N ASN A 137 -14.07 -3.80 2.94
CA ASN A 137 -12.84 -3.67 3.72
C ASN A 137 -11.89 -2.65 3.05
N PHE A 138 -11.70 -2.79 1.74
CA PHE A 138 -10.92 -1.82 0.97
C PHE A 138 -11.51 -0.40 1.06
N GLN A 139 -12.84 -0.26 1.00
CA GLN A 139 -13.51 1.03 1.16
C GLN A 139 -13.25 1.65 2.54
N ASP A 140 -13.29 0.83 3.60
CA ASP A 140 -13.06 1.30 4.96
C ASP A 140 -11.60 1.73 5.15
N ALA A 141 -10.65 0.97 4.59
CA ALA A 141 -9.24 1.38 4.53
C ALA A 141 -9.07 2.70 3.76
N CYS A 142 -9.71 2.85 2.59
CA CYS A 142 -9.67 4.08 1.80
C CYS A 142 -10.20 5.29 2.57
N LYS A 143 -11.25 5.11 3.38
CA LYS A 143 -11.81 6.18 4.23
C LYS A 143 -10.92 6.50 5.44
N ALA A 144 -10.36 5.49 6.09
CA ALA A 144 -9.44 5.68 7.20
C ALA A 144 -8.14 6.37 6.73
N ALA A 145 -7.72 6.08 5.50
CA ALA A 145 -6.52 6.61 4.86
C ALA A 145 -5.27 6.44 5.75
N LYS A 146 -5.20 5.37 6.54
CA LYS A 146 -4.06 5.10 7.41
C LYS A 146 -2.92 4.55 6.57
N LEU A 147 -1.73 5.14 6.65
CA LEU A 147 -0.55 4.69 5.93
C LEU A 147 0.39 3.96 6.88
N ILE A 148 1.11 3.00 6.32
CA ILE A 148 2.20 2.26 6.96
C ILE A 148 3.41 2.22 6.05
N TYR A 149 4.56 1.95 6.67
CA TYR A 149 5.81 1.68 5.98
C TYR A 149 6.09 0.18 6.12
N LYS A 150 6.37 -0.50 5.02
CA LYS A 150 6.63 -1.95 5.04
C LYS A 150 7.88 -2.30 4.24
N ASN A 151 8.85 -2.96 4.85
CA ASN A 151 10.03 -3.42 4.12
C ASN A 151 9.81 -4.78 3.44
N ASN A 152 10.78 -5.23 2.64
CA ASN A 152 10.71 -6.52 1.96
C ASN A 152 10.78 -7.73 2.92
N GLN A 153 11.18 -7.54 4.18
CA GLN A 153 11.10 -8.56 5.25
C GLN A 153 9.73 -8.62 5.94
N ASN A 154 8.76 -7.79 5.52
CA ASN A 154 7.43 -7.63 6.12
C ASN A 154 7.41 -6.98 7.51
N GLU A 155 8.48 -6.32 7.93
CA GLU A 155 8.42 -5.45 9.11
C GLU A 155 7.59 -4.21 8.77
N ILE A 156 6.78 -3.79 9.74
CA ILE A 156 5.86 -2.66 9.60
C ILE A 156 6.32 -1.56 10.55
N PHE A 157 6.47 -0.36 10.01
CA PHE A 157 6.72 0.86 10.75
C PHE A 157 5.52 1.80 10.60
N HIS A 158 5.24 2.55 11.66
CA HIS A 158 4.06 3.41 11.74
C HIS A 158 4.40 4.90 11.58
N SER A 159 5.67 5.22 11.29
CA SER A 159 6.12 6.59 11.02
C SER A 159 7.38 6.63 10.15
N ALA A 160 7.56 7.77 9.46
CA ALA A 160 8.78 8.08 8.73
C ALA A 160 10.03 7.91 9.60
N ASP A 161 10.02 8.48 10.81
CA ASP A 161 11.16 8.48 11.72
C ASP A 161 11.56 7.06 12.15
N GLU A 162 10.57 6.20 12.42
CA GLU A 162 10.82 4.79 12.76
C GLU A 162 11.49 4.05 11.59
N ALA A 163 10.98 4.22 10.37
CA ALA A 163 11.58 3.63 9.18
C ALA A 163 12.99 4.17 8.90
N VAL A 164 13.19 5.50 8.97
CA VAL A 164 14.51 6.13 8.79
C VAL A 164 15.53 5.64 9.81
N ASN A 165 15.12 5.52 11.08
CA ASN A 165 15.97 5.01 12.14
C ASN A 165 16.30 3.52 11.97
N TYR A 166 15.43 2.74 11.33
CA TYR A 166 15.76 1.35 10.98
C TYR A 166 16.92 1.29 9.97
N TYR A 167 16.86 2.10 8.90
CA TYR A 167 17.83 2.08 7.80
C TYR A 167 19.15 2.81 8.08
N PHE A 168 19.14 3.90 8.86
CA PHE A 168 20.30 4.78 9.06
C PHE A 168 20.69 4.91 10.54
N LYS A 169 20.87 3.77 11.21
CA LYS A 169 21.34 3.69 12.60
C LYS A 169 22.70 4.35 12.78
#